data_AF-Q2G9G6-F1
#
_entry.id   AF-Q2G9G6-F1
#
_cell.length_a   1.000
_cell.length_b   1.000
_cell.length_c   1.000
_cell.angle_alpha   90.00
_cell.angle_beta   90.00
_cell.angle_gamma   90.00
#
_symmetry.space_group_name_H-M   'P 1'
#
loop_
_entity.id
_entity.type
_entity.pdbx_description
1 polymer ?
#
loop_
_entity_poly.entity_id
_entity_poly.type
_entity_poly.pdbx_seq_one_letter_code
_entity_poly.pdbx_strand_id
1 'polypeptide(L)'
;MGRIAALGALSLAFASPLMAQAANGVGTPFELAFWQSVAGSDDPAVYEAYLQQYPTGTFSALAKAKVASLRKGAVPERTAEPAVAAEPAVAAEPAVIAEAAAARPVSEAVQAAVPDTDAALLGELARSQEPGASTAQVAAAQGFALPLRPSLADVPDLPLPGAFCSAEQRNAFYETRYKPVLEQARSNNAAAVAHMHRLQQAYDSYQLSRDPAPMNAIAAEARDYQQQVAAMTYSRQAALVRQFDAIMAVPVSACQVAAAAK
;
A
#
# COMPACT_ATOMS: atom_id res chain seq x y z
N MET A 1 57.15 -14.70 39.44
CA MET A 1 57.24 -14.08 38.09
C MET A 1 55.98 -14.46 37.34
N GLY A 2 55.17 -13.60 36.72
CA GLY A 2 55.17 -12.13 36.69
C GLY A 2 54.44 -11.60 35.45
N ARG A 3 53.63 -10.54 35.60
CA ARG A 3 53.00 -9.72 34.53
C ARG A 3 51.90 -10.42 33.68
N ILE A 4 50.93 -9.76 33.06
CA ILE A 4 50.12 -8.53 33.23
C ILE A 4 49.35 -8.37 31.89
N ALA A 5 48.06 -8.01 31.96
CA ALA A 5 47.24 -7.33 30.95
C ALA A 5 47.01 -7.91 29.52
N ALA A 6 45.73 -8.24 29.30
CA ALA A 6 44.85 -7.62 28.29
C ALA A 6 45.02 -7.94 26.79
N LEU A 7 44.03 -7.44 26.02
CA LEU A 7 43.78 -7.59 24.58
C LEU A 7 43.18 -8.97 24.21
N GLY A 8 41.97 -9.05 23.66
CA GLY A 8 41.01 -7.97 23.41
C GLY A 8 39.61 -8.54 23.12
N ALA A 9 38.58 -7.71 23.27
CA ALA A 9 37.23 -8.09 22.89
C ALA A 9 37.15 -8.22 21.37
N LEU A 10 37.17 -9.45 20.85
CA LEU A 10 36.64 -9.72 19.52
C LEU A 10 35.14 -9.99 19.66
N SER A 11 34.38 -8.91 19.80
CA SER A 11 32.94 -8.94 19.59
C SER A 11 32.69 -9.45 18.18
N LEU A 12 32.32 -10.74 18.06
CA LEU A 12 31.63 -11.23 16.88
C LEU A 12 30.33 -10.45 16.78
N ALA A 13 30.37 -9.38 15.99
CA ALA A 13 29.19 -8.67 15.56
C ALA A 13 28.35 -9.67 14.76
N PHE A 14 27.38 -10.29 15.43
CA PHE A 14 26.20 -10.77 14.75
C PHE A 14 25.64 -9.57 14.01
N ALA A 15 25.85 -9.54 12.69
CA ALA A 15 25.24 -8.55 11.83
C ALA A 15 23.73 -8.67 12.06
N SER A 16 23.14 -7.64 12.69
CA SER A 16 21.75 -7.68 13.10
C SER A 16 20.88 -8.04 11.90
N PRO A 17 19.96 -9.02 11.99
CA PRO A 17 19.15 -9.44 10.85
C PRO A 17 18.41 -8.24 10.22
N LEU A 18 18.13 -7.21 11.01
CA LEU A 18 17.59 -5.91 10.62
C LEU A 18 18.26 -5.28 9.38
N MET A 19 19.56 -5.48 9.11
CA MET A 19 20.16 -4.99 7.85
C MET A 19 19.83 -5.84 6.62
N ALA A 20 19.58 -7.15 6.78
CA ALA A 20 19.22 -8.04 5.68
C ALA A 20 17.76 -7.87 5.22
N GLN A 21 16.80 -7.63 6.15
CA GLN A 21 15.41 -7.39 5.75
C GLN A 21 15.19 -6.07 4.97
N ALA A 22 16.08 -5.08 5.12
CA ALA A 22 16.07 -3.88 4.29
C ALA A 22 16.49 -4.16 2.83
N ALA A 23 17.38 -5.14 2.61
CA ALA A 23 17.86 -5.51 1.28
C ALA A 23 16.85 -6.37 0.49
N ASN A 24 16.01 -7.16 1.17
CA ASN A 24 15.06 -8.07 0.53
C ASN A 24 13.79 -7.40 -0.02
N GLY A 25 13.62 -6.08 0.14
CA GLY A 25 12.45 -5.37 -0.41
C GLY A 25 11.14 -5.62 0.33
N VAL A 26 11.19 -5.86 1.66
CA VAL A 26 9.99 -5.87 2.52
C VAL A 26 9.24 -4.53 2.38
N GLY A 27 7.92 -4.58 2.21
CA GLY A 27 7.05 -3.43 2.01
C GLY A 27 7.07 -2.84 0.58
N THR A 28 7.83 -3.42 -0.35
CA THR A 28 7.97 -2.90 -1.73
C THR A 28 6.94 -3.51 -2.70
N PRO A 29 6.73 -2.91 -3.89
CA PRO A 29 5.96 -3.53 -4.96
C PRO A 29 6.45 -4.93 -5.37
N PHE A 30 7.74 -5.26 -5.18
CA PHE A 30 8.26 -6.61 -5.44
C PHE A 30 7.74 -7.63 -4.42
N GLU A 31 7.62 -7.25 -3.14
CA GLU A 31 6.94 -8.09 -2.15
C GLU A 31 5.46 -8.25 -2.51
N LEU A 32 4.79 -7.18 -2.95
CA LEU A 32 3.38 -7.24 -3.36
C LEU A 32 3.16 -8.15 -4.57
N ALA A 33 4.02 -8.07 -5.60
CA ALA A 33 3.94 -8.91 -6.79
C ALA A 33 4.21 -10.39 -6.46
N PHE A 34 5.21 -10.68 -5.62
CA PHE A 34 5.48 -12.03 -5.11
C PHE A 34 4.30 -12.53 -4.26
N TRP A 35 3.74 -11.68 -3.39
CA TRP A 35 2.58 -12.05 -2.60
C TRP A 35 1.37 -12.37 -3.49
N GLN A 36 1.11 -11.57 -4.53
CA GLN A 36 0.04 -11.83 -5.49
C GLN A 36 0.23 -13.15 -6.25
N SER A 37 1.46 -13.54 -6.60
CA SER A 37 1.70 -14.82 -7.28
C SER A 37 1.51 -16.04 -6.37
N VAL A 38 1.70 -15.92 -5.05
CA VAL A 38 1.53 -17.03 -4.10
C VAL A 38 0.18 -17.05 -3.36
N ALA A 39 -0.51 -15.92 -3.21
CA ALA A 39 -1.69 -15.77 -2.34
C ALA A 39 -2.88 -16.68 -2.68
N GLY A 40 -2.96 -17.11 -3.95
CA GLY A 40 -4.00 -18.00 -4.49
C GLY A 40 -3.59 -19.47 -4.61
N SER A 41 -2.38 -19.87 -4.20
CA SER A 41 -1.93 -21.26 -4.29
C SER A 41 -2.48 -22.12 -3.14
N ASP A 42 -2.64 -23.42 -3.41
CA ASP A 42 -2.93 -24.46 -2.41
C ASP A 42 -1.67 -25.27 -2.00
N ASP A 43 -0.50 -24.95 -2.57
CA ASP A 43 0.77 -25.54 -2.17
C ASP A 43 1.35 -24.79 -0.96
N PRO A 44 1.57 -25.43 0.22
CA PRO A 44 2.24 -24.78 1.34
C PRO A 44 3.68 -24.32 1.02
N ALA A 45 4.39 -24.98 0.09
CA ALA A 45 5.78 -24.67 -0.23
C ALA A 45 5.96 -23.25 -0.80
N VAL A 46 5.01 -22.73 -1.59
CA VAL A 46 5.14 -21.37 -2.16
C VAL A 46 4.97 -20.27 -1.11
N TYR A 47 4.17 -20.50 -0.07
CA TYR A 47 4.07 -19.60 1.08
C TYR A 47 5.30 -19.73 2.00
N GLU A 48 5.93 -20.91 2.06
CA GLU A 48 7.20 -21.11 2.76
C GLU A 48 8.35 -20.41 2.04
N ALA A 49 8.39 -20.43 0.70
CA ALA A 49 9.31 -19.64 -0.11
C ALA A 49 9.12 -18.13 0.12
N TYR A 50 7.87 -17.64 0.12
CA TYR A 50 7.57 -16.26 0.50
C TYR A 50 8.09 -15.93 1.93
N LEU A 51 7.97 -16.85 2.89
CA LEU A 51 8.48 -16.67 4.26
C LEU A 51 10.00 -16.75 4.40
N GLN A 52 10.70 -17.43 3.49
CA GLN A 52 12.16 -17.41 3.44
C GLN A 52 12.68 -16.10 2.85
N GLN A 53 12.03 -15.62 1.79
CA GLN A 53 12.38 -14.35 1.14
C GLN A 53 12.00 -13.13 1.99
N TYR A 54 10.82 -13.16 2.61
CA TYR A 54 10.23 -12.09 3.42
C TYR A 54 9.86 -12.58 4.84
N PRO A 55 10.84 -12.96 5.69
CA PRO A 55 10.59 -13.56 7.01
C PRO A 55 9.89 -12.62 7.99
N THR A 56 10.12 -11.32 7.83
CA THR A 56 9.45 -10.20 8.51
C THR A 56 8.55 -9.41 7.54
N GLY A 57 8.11 -10.06 6.46
CA GLY A 57 7.33 -9.47 5.38
C GLY A 57 5.96 -8.94 5.78
N THR A 58 5.41 -8.03 4.99
CA THR A 58 4.08 -7.41 5.16
C THR A 58 2.97 -8.47 5.27
N PHE A 59 3.10 -9.56 4.51
CA PHE A 59 2.15 -10.68 4.48
C PHE A 59 2.65 -11.91 5.27
N SER A 60 3.76 -11.81 6.01
CA SER A 60 4.37 -12.95 6.71
C SER A 60 3.44 -13.62 7.75
N ALA A 61 2.58 -12.85 8.42
CA ALA A 61 1.55 -13.40 9.30
C ALA A 61 0.49 -14.20 8.52
N LEU A 62 0.09 -13.70 7.35
CA LEU A 62 -0.93 -14.31 6.49
C LEU A 62 -0.39 -15.58 5.78
N ALA A 63 0.86 -15.55 5.33
CA ALA A 63 1.56 -16.71 4.80
C ALA A 63 1.69 -17.83 5.86
N LYS A 64 2.10 -17.49 7.10
CA LYS A 64 2.15 -18.47 8.21
C LYS A 64 0.78 -19.11 8.48
N ALA A 65 -0.29 -18.32 8.44
CA ALA A 65 -1.66 -18.82 8.58
C ALA A 65 -2.07 -19.74 7.41
N LYS A 66 -1.73 -19.38 6.16
CA LYS A 66 -1.97 -20.22 4.97
C LYS A 66 -1.23 -21.55 5.04
N VAL A 67 0.07 -21.56 5.34
CA VAL A 67 0.88 -22.79 5.54
C VAL A 67 0.26 -23.68 6.63
N ALA A 68 -0.13 -23.10 7.76
CA ALA A 68 -0.74 -23.85 8.86
C ALA A 68 -2.13 -24.43 8.54
N SER A 69 -2.85 -23.85 7.57
CA SER A 69 -4.12 -24.38 7.05
C SER A 69 -3.90 -25.47 6.00
N LEU A 70 -2.99 -25.24 5.03
CA LEU A 70 -2.71 -26.18 3.95
C LEU A 70 -2.02 -27.46 4.45
N ARG A 71 -1.08 -27.35 5.39
CA ARG A 71 -0.45 -28.52 6.05
C ARG A 71 -1.43 -29.34 6.91
N LYS A 72 -2.63 -28.83 7.22
CA LYS A 72 -3.71 -29.62 7.85
C LYS A 72 -4.59 -30.34 6.82
N GLY A 73 -4.43 -30.06 5.52
CA GLY A 73 -5.14 -30.71 4.41
C GLY A 73 -4.26 -31.50 3.44
N ALA A 74 -2.94 -31.27 3.42
CA ALA A 74 -2.04 -31.84 2.42
C ALA A 74 -1.45 -33.22 2.82
N VAL A 75 -1.89 -34.26 2.10
CA VAL A 75 -1.14 -35.51 1.88
C VAL A 75 -0.20 -35.29 0.68
N PRO A 76 1.07 -35.72 0.69
CA PRO A 76 2.08 -35.12 -0.20
C PRO A 76 2.23 -35.83 -1.56
N GLU A 77 2.32 -35.03 -2.62
CA GLU A 77 2.95 -35.41 -3.90
C GLU A 77 3.99 -34.33 -4.28
N ARG A 78 5.00 -34.68 -5.10
CA ARG A 78 6.37 -34.14 -4.93
C ARG A 78 7.06 -33.68 -6.24
N THR A 79 7.91 -32.65 -6.14
CA THR A 79 9.03 -32.25 -7.05
C THR A 79 8.64 -31.63 -8.41
N ALA A 80 9.39 -30.68 -9.01
CA ALA A 80 10.72 -30.09 -8.71
C ALA A 80 10.89 -28.64 -9.26
N GLU A 81 11.96 -27.95 -8.81
CA GLU A 81 12.41 -26.59 -9.23
C GLU A 81 13.60 -26.62 -10.25
N PRO A 82 14.14 -25.47 -10.75
CA PRO A 82 14.81 -25.35 -12.06
C PRO A 82 16.31 -24.92 -12.01
N ALA A 83 16.87 -24.48 -13.16
CA ALA A 83 18.21 -23.88 -13.31
C ALA A 83 18.34 -23.12 -14.68
N VAL A 84 19.32 -22.24 -15.00
CA VAL A 84 20.17 -21.23 -14.29
C VAL A 84 20.97 -20.44 -15.39
N ALA A 85 21.35 -19.17 -15.14
CA ALA A 85 22.41 -18.37 -15.84
C ALA A 85 22.16 -17.85 -17.30
N ALA A 86 22.80 -16.77 -17.80
CA ALA A 86 23.56 -15.65 -17.20
C ALA A 86 23.79 -14.47 -18.20
N GLU A 87 24.20 -13.30 -17.68
CA GLU A 87 24.79 -12.13 -18.39
C GLU A 87 26.35 -12.31 -18.57
N PRO A 88 27.21 -11.39 -19.11
CA PRO A 88 27.08 -9.92 -19.22
C PRO A 88 27.68 -9.16 -20.45
N ALA A 89 27.35 -7.85 -20.52
CA ALA A 89 28.15 -6.65 -20.90
C ALA A 89 29.17 -6.59 -22.08
N VAL A 90 29.09 -5.50 -22.87
CA VAL A 90 30.23 -4.69 -23.37
C VAL A 90 29.85 -3.19 -23.36
N ALA A 91 30.78 -2.31 -22.99
CA ALA A 91 30.59 -0.84 -22.95
C ALA A 91 31.41 -0.11 -24.02
N ALA A 92 30.92 1.04 -24.52
CA ALA A 92 31.72 2.05 -25.24
C ALA A 92 31.03 3.43 -25.35
N GLU A 93 31.47 4.38 -24.53
CA GLU A 93 31.55 5.82 -24.84
C GLU A 93 33.07 6.14 -25.05
N PRO A 94 33.52 7.30 -25.62
CA PRO A 94 32.87 8.62 -25.61
C PRO A 94 33.02 9.49 -26.88
N ALA A 95 32.33 10.65 -26.93
CA ALA A 95 32.83 11.87 -27.58
C ALA A 95 32.05 13.12 -27.11
N VAL A 96 32.75 14.11 -26.56
CA VAL A 96 32.20 15.43 -26.20
C VAL A 96 32.35 16.43 -27.35
N ILE A 97 31.33 17.27 -27.56
CA ILE A 97 31.48 18.59 -28.21
C ILE A 97 30.67 19.60 -27.38
N ALA A 98 31.30 20.69 -26.98
CA ALA A 98 30.64 21.86 -26.40
C ALA A 98 30.55 22.96 -27.48
N GLU A 99 29.61 23.91 -27.35
CA GLU A 99 29.93 25.36 -27.27
C GLU A 99 28.67 26.27 -27.13
N ALA A 100 28.82 27.28 -26.27
CA ALA A 100 28.16 28.60 -26.20
C ALA A 100 26.63 28.79 -26.08
N ALA A 101 26.30 29.80 -25.27
CA ALA A 101 24.96 30.33 -25.04
C ALA A 101 24.69 31.62 -25.84
N ALA A 102 23.41 31.92 -26.08
CA ALA A 102 22.94 33.26 -26.44
C ALA A 102 21.55 33.52 -25.82
N ALA A 103 21.21 34.79 -25.62
CA ALA A 103 20.10 35.22 -24.77
C ALA A 103 18.72 35.30 -25.48
N ARG A 104 17.69 35.52 -24.66
CA ARG A 104 16.26 35.72 -24.97
C ARG A 104 15.98 36.73 -26.10
N PRO A 105 14.76 36.71 -26.66
CA PRO A 105 13.78 37.68 -26.16
C PRO A 105 12.48 37.04 -25.63
N VAL A 106 11.86 37.75 -24.68
CA VAL A 106 10.46 37.51 -24.25
C VAL A 106 9.57 38.28 -25.24
N SER A 107 8.49 37.66 -25.70
CA SER A 107 7.36 38.39 -26.28
C SER A 107 6.04 37.83 -25.74
N GLU A 108 5.15 38.75 -25.43
CA GLU A 108 3.90 38.57 -24.67
C GLU A 108 2.67 38.59 -25.62
N ALA A 109 1.46 38.46 -25.04
CA ALA A 109 0.13 38.38 -25.68
C ALA A 109 -0.19 37.01 -26.35
N VAL A 110 -0.84 36.04 -25.68
CA VAL A 110 -2.14 36.01 -24.96
C VAL A 110 -3.37 36.11 -25.87
N GLN A 111 -4.07 34.99 -26.01
CA GLN A 111 -5.54 34.92 -25.84
C GLN A 111 -6.03 33.46 -25.77
N ALA A 112 -6.31 32.98 -24.55
CA ALA A 112 -7.19 31.86 -24.29
C ALA A 112 -8.09 32.27 -23.11
N ALA A 113 -9.40 32.05 -23.25
CA ALA A 113 -10.39 32.60 -22.32
C ALA A 113 -10.29 31.96 -20.94
N VAL A 114 -10.21 32.78 -19.89
CA VAL A 114 -10.30 32.34 -18.50
C VAL A 114 -11.77 32.47 -18.06
N PRO A 115 -12.47 31.39 -17.67
CA PRO A 115 -13.73 31.50 -16.97
C PRO A 115 -13.45 31.93 -15.52
N ASP A 116 -13.58 33.22 -15.27
CA ASP A 116 -13.37 33.85 -13.97
C ASP A 116 -14.46 33.39 -12.97
N THR A 117 -14.11 32.39 -12.15
CA THR A 117 -14.84 32.06 -10.92
C THR A 117 -13.85 31.53 -9.88
N ASP A 118 -13.92 32.07 -8.66
CA ASP A 118 -13.16 31.53 -7.52
C ASP A 118 -13.42 30.03 -7.33
N ALA A 119 -14.63 29.54 -7.65
CA ALA A 119 -14.98 28.13 -7.61
C ALA A 119 -14.16 27.25 -8.59
N ALA A 120 -13.84 27.75 -9.78
CA ALA A 120 -12.95 27.05 -10.71
C ALA A 120 -11.50 27.07 -10.20
N LEU A 121 -11.03 28.21 -9.69
CA LEU A 121 -9.68 28.35 -9.14
C LEU A 121 -9.48 27.47 -7.89
N LEU A 122 -10.48 27.41 -7.00
CA LEU A 122 -10.52 26.50 -5.85
C LEU A 122 -10.60 25.03 -6.29
N GLY A 123 -11.31 24.73 -7.36
CA GLY A 123 -11.34 23.39 -7.97
C GLY A 123 -10.02 22.96 -8.61
N GLU A 124 -9.23 23.91 -9.10
CA GLU A 124 -7.87 23.73 -9.62
C GLU A 124 -6.85 23.58 -8.46
N LEU A 125 -6.98 24.40 -7.41
CA LEU A 125 -6.16 24.31 -6.18
C LEU A 125 -6.43 23.05 -5.38
N ALA A 126 -7.67 22.57 -5.33
CA ALA A 126 -7.99 21.27 -4.73
C ALA A 126 -7.32 20.16 -5.53
N ARG A 127 -7.53 20.14 -6.86
CA ARG A 127 -6.91 19.15 -7.75
C ARG A 127 -5.39 19.15 -7.73
N SER A 128 -4.72 20.28 -7.52
CA SER A 128 -3.25 20.34 -7.44
C SER A 128 -2.69 19.96 -6.06
N GLN A 129 -3.53 19.97 -5.01
CA GLN A 129 -3.18 19.47 -3.68
C GLN A 129 -3.55 17.99 -3.47
N GLU A 130 -4.36 17.39 -4.34
CA GLU A 130 -4.56 15.94 -4.36
C GLU A 130 -3.21 15.22 -4.53
N PRO A 131 -2.89 14.21 -3.70
CA PRO A 131 -1.72 13.38 -3.97
C PRO A 131 -1.89 12.68 -5.32
N GLY A 132 -0.80 12.59 -6.10
CA GLY A 132 -0.82 12.13 -7.50
C GLY A 132 -1.17 13.20 -8.55
N ALA A 133 -1.47 14.44 -8.16
CA ALA A 133 -1.78 15.51 -9.12
C ALA A 133 -0.62 15.85 -10.05
N SER A 134 0.60 15.93 -9.50
CA SER A 134 1.81 16.26 -10.25
C SER A 134 2.20 15.15 -11.24
N THR A 135 2.05 13.88 -10.87
CA THR A 135 2.23 12.73 -11.78
C THR A 135 1.19 12.75 -12.91
N ALA A 136 -0.08 13.06 -12.61
CA ALA A 136 -1.14 13.19 -13.62
C ALA A 136 -0.90 14.37 -14.60
N GLN A 137 -0.45 15.53 -14.12
CA GLN A 137 -0.12 16.68 -14.96
C GLN A 137 1.08 16.41 -15.88
N VAL A 138 2.14 15.77 -15.36
CA VAL A 138 3.31 15.37 -16.15
C VAL A 138 2.95 14.33 -17.22
N ALA A 139 2.12 13.34 -16.88
CA ALA A 139 1.60 12.36 -17.85
C ALA A 139 0.81 13.03 -18.98
N ALA A 140 -0.13 13.91 -18.64
CA ALA A 140 -0.96 14.62 -19.61
C ALA A 140 -0.11 15.49 -20.57
N ALA A 141 0.93 16.17 -20.06
CA ALA A 141 1.88 16.93 -20.87
C ALA A 141 2.73 16.05 -21.81
N GLN A 142 2.86 14.76 -21.51
CA GLN A 142 3.55 13.75 -22.33
C GLN A 142 2.59 12.97 -23.25
N GLY A 143 1.31 13.37 -23.34
CA GLY A 143 0.35 12.80 -24.30
C GLY A 143 -0.30 11.48 -23.88
N PHE A 144 -0.16 11.05 -22.62
CA PHE A 144 -0.88 9.88 -22.08
C PHE A 144 -1.64 10.24 -20.80
N ALA A 145 -2.64 9.42 -20.44
CA ALA A 145 -3.46 9.64 -19.25
C ALA A 145 -3.25 8.52 -18.22
N LEU A 146 -3.06 8.90 -16.95
CA LEU A 146 -3.08 7.95 -15.84
C LEU A 146 -4.54 7.57 -15.48
N PRO A 147 -4.81 6.34 -15.06
CA PRO A 147 -6.09 5.96 -14.48
C PRO A 147 -6.49 6.87 -13.31
N LEU A 148 -7.74 7.34 -13.29
CA LEU A 148 -8.22 8.23 -12.24
C LEU A 148 -8.33 7.50 -10.87
N ARG A 149 -7.90 8.19 -9.81
CA ARG A 149 -8.07 7.76 -8.41
C ARG A 149 -9.58 7.67 -8.07
N PRO A 150 -10.01 6.65 -7.31
CA PRO A 150 -11.39 6.56 -6.85
C PRO A 150 -11.64 7.57 -5.73
N SER A 151 -12.82 8.18 -5.71
CA SER A 151 -13.29 8.92 -4.54
C SER A 151 -13.59 7.93 -3.41
N LEU A 152 -12.99 8.18 -2.24
CA LEU A 152 -13.27 7.41 -1.02
C LEU A 152 -14.29 8.18 -0.18
N ALA A 153 -15.22 7.47 0.46
CA ALA A 153 -16.12 8.08 1.43
C ALA A 153 -15.43 8.24 2.78
N ASP A 154 -15.89 9.18 3.60
CA ASP A 154 -15.45 9.25 4.99
C ASP A 154 -15.85 7.98 5.76
N VAL A 155 -14.99 7.55 6.68
CA VAL A 155 -15.22 6.38 7.55
C VAL A 155 -15.21 6.91 8.98
N PRO A 156 -16.37 7.28 9.54
CA PRO A 156 -16.42 7.98 10.83
C PRO A 156 -15.91 7.09 11.98
N ASP A 157 -15.34 7.71 13.00
CA ASP A 157 -14.96 6.99 14.22
C ASP A 157 -16.18 6.48 14.98
N LEU A 158 -16.04 5.30 15.59
CA LEU A 158 -17.04 4.67 16.43
C LEU A 158 -16.62 4.77 17.90
N PRO A 159 -16.92 5.86 18.62
CA PRO A 159 -16.70 5.92 20.06
C PRO A 159 -17.56 4.85 20.76
N LEU A 160 -16.93 4.07 21.64
CA LEU A 160 -17.63 3.07 22.44
C LEU A 160 -18.15 3.72 23.74
N PRO A 161 -19.38 3.42 24.19
CA PRO A 161 -19.85 3.88 25.48
C PRO A 161 -19.12 3.14 26.61
N GLY A 162 -19.03 3.75 27.80
CA GLY A 162 -18.42 3.10 28.97
C GLY A 162 -19.21 1.87 29.47
N ALA A 163 -20.50 1.80 29.17
CA ALA A 163 -21.35 0.63 29.39
C ALA A 163 -22.56 0.65 28.43
N PHE A 164 -23.16 -0.51 28.18
CA PHE A 164 -24.48 -0.65 27.56
C PHE A 164 -25.55 -0.91 28.63
N CYS A 165 -26.72 -0.30 28.47
CA CYS A 165 -27.85 -0.47 29.40
C CYS A 165 -28.48 -1.87 29.34
N SER A 166 -28.37 -2.56 28.19
CA SER A 166 -28.82 -3.94 27.99
C SER A 166 -28.08 -4.62 26.83
N ALA A 167 -28.25 -5.94 26.69
CA ALA A 167 -27.70 -6.69 25.56
C ALA A 167 -28.34 -6.27 24.22
N GLU A 168 -29.63 -5.94 24.23
CA GLU A 168 -30.38 -5.44 23.08
C GLU A 168 -29.83 -4.10 22.62
N GLN A 169 -29.43 -3.21 23.54
CA GLN A 169 -28.79 -1.94 23.18
C GLN A 169 -27.41 -2.15 22.53
N ARG A 170 -26.60 -3.10 23.02
CA ARG A 170 -25.33 -3.47 22.39
C ARG A 170 -25.55 -4.05 20.99
N ASN A 171 -26.54 -4.93 20.85
CA ASN A 171 -26.91 -5.51 19.55
C ASN A 171 -27.40 -4.43 18.58
N ALA A 172 -28.24 -3.49 19.04
CA ALA A 172 -28.67 -2.34 18.24
C ALA A 172 -27.50 -1.45 17.81
N PHE A 173 -26.52 -1.19 18.69
CA PHE A 173 -25.29 -0.48 18.32
C PHE A 173 -24.48 -1.24 17.25
N TYR A 174 -24.34 -2.57 17.42
CA TYR A 174 -23.66 -3.42 16.44
C TYR A 174 -24.33 -3.37 15.06
N GLU A 175 -25.64 -3.54 14.99
CA GLU A 175 -26.41 -3.53 13.74
C GLU A 175 -26.49 -2.14 13.08
N THR A 176 -26.77 -1.09 13.86
CA THR A 176 -27.10 0.25 13.31
C THR A 176 -25.92 1.22 13.22
N ARG A 177 -24.82 0.98 13.96
CA ARG A 177 -23.64 1.86 13.98
C ARG A 177 -22.40 1.15 13.45
N TYR A 178 -22.11 -0.04 13.96
CA TYR A 178 -20.87 -0.74 13.61
C TYR A 178 -20.88 -1.32 12.18
N LYS A 179 -21.89 -2.13 11.82
CA LYS A 179 -21.95 -2.75 10.49
C LYS A 179 -21.86 -1.76 9.32
N PRO A 180 -22.61 -0.63 9.30
CA PRO A 180 -22.53 0.32 8.18
C PRO A 180 -21.12 0.92 8.01
N VAL A 181 -20.44 1.25 9.11
CA VAL A 181 -19.09 1.84 9.06
C VAL A 181 -18.04 0.80 8.64
N LEU A 182 -18.16 -0.45 9.10
CA LEU A 182 -17.31 -1.55 8.62
C LEU A 182 -17.49 -1.79 7.12
N GLU A 183 -18.73 -1.75 6.62
CA GLU A 183 -19.01 -1.95 5.20
C GLU A 183 -18.53 -0.78 4.35
N GLN A 184 -18.62 0.45 4.84
CA GLN A 184 -18.01 1.61 4.16
C GLN A 184 -16.48 1.48 4.07
N ALA A 185 -15.82 1.01 5.13
CA ALA A 185 -14.38 0.77 5.12
C ALA A 185 -13.98 -0.35 4.13
N ARG A 186 -14.79 -1.40 4.01
CA ARG A 186 -14.61 -2.47 3.00
C ARG A 186 -14.78 -1.94 1.58
N SER A 187 -15.81 -1.15 1.33
CA SER A 187 -16.05 -0.50 0.04
C SER A 187 -14.86 0.37 -0.36
N ASN A 188 -14.33 1.19 0.57
CA ASN A 188 -13.14 2.01 0.33
C ASN A 188 -11.89 1.15 0.01
N ASN A 189 -11.66 0.05 0.73
CA ASN A 189 -10.51 -0.83 0.46
C ASN A 189 -10.66 -1.56 -0.88
N ALA A 190 -11.86 -2.05 -1.21
CA ALA A 190 -12.16 -2.65 -2.51
C ALA A 190 -11.95 -1.66 -3.67
N ALA A 191 -12.35 -0.40 -3.50
CA ALA A 191 -12.11 0.67 -4.48
C ALA A 191 -10.60 0.93 -4.69
N ALA A 192 -9.81 0.92 -3.61
CA ALA A 192 -8.36 1.08 -3.69
C ALA A 192 -7.68 -0.11 -4.41
N VAL A 193 -8.07 -1.35 -4.08
CA VAL A 193 -7.59 -2.56 -4.78
C VAL A 193 -7.98 -2.52 -6.27
N ALA A 194 -9.22 -2.14 -6.60
CA ALA A 194 -9.67 -2.01 -7.97
C ALA A 194 -8.90 -0.93 -8.76
N HIS A 195 -8.47 0.16 -8.12
CA HIS A 195 -7.61 1.16 -8.75
C HIS A 195 -6.19 0.63 -9.01
N MET A 196 -5.60 -0.11 -8.07
CA MET A 196 -4.31 -0.78 -8.28
C MET A 196 -4.36 -1.78 -9.46
N HIS A 197 -5.47 -2.51 -9.63
CA HIS A 197 -5.67 -3.34 -10.82
C HIS A 197 -5.77 -2.53 -12.12
N ARG A 198 -6.42 -1.35 -12.11
CA ARG A 198 -6.45 -0.45 -13.28
C ARG A 198 -5.05 0.09 -13.62
N LEU A 199 -4.23 0.40 -12.62
CA LEU A 199 -2.83 0.80 -12.82
C LEU A 199 -2.01 -0.34 -13.42
N GLN A 200 -2.18 -1.58 -12.96
CA GLN A 200 -1.51 -2.75 -13.54
C GLN A 200 -1.93 -2.96 -15.01
N GLN A 201 -3.23 -2.94 -15.31
CA GLN A 201 -3.74 -3.05 -16.68
C GLN A 201 -3.21 -1.95 -17.61
N ALA A 202 -3.06 -0.72 -17.09
CA ALA A 202 -2.43 0.37 -17.82
C ALA A 202 -0.93 0.12 -18.04
N TYR A 203 -0.20 -0.38 -17.04
CA TYR A 203 1.22 -0.72 -17.17
C TYR A 203 1.43 -1.80 -18.24
N ASP A 204 0.58 -2.83 -18.22
CA ASP A 204 0.64 -3.97 -19.13
C ASP A 204 0.40 -3.57 -20.59
N SER A 205 -0.48 -2.59 -20.85
CA SER A 205 -0.73 -2.09 -22.21
C SER A 205 0.47 -1.36 -22.84
N TYR A 206 1.41 -0.87 -22.03
CA TYR A 206 2.63 -0.20 -22.49
C TYR A 206 3.87 -1.10 -22.52
N GLN A 207 3.82 -2.38 -22.10
CA GLN A 207 5.01 -3.26 -22.04
C GLN A 207 5.74 -3.44 -23.40
N LEU A 208 5.05 -3.28 -24.52
CA LEU A 208 5.63 -3.35 -25.88
C LEU A 208 5.99 -1.97 -26.47
N SER A 209 5.81 -0.89 -25.70
CA SER A 209 6.20 0.45 -26.09
C SER A 209 7.72 0.60 -26.15
N ARG A 210 8.21 1.44 -27.06
CA ARG A 210 9.61 1.89 -27.09
C ARG A 210 9.87 3.06 -26.14
N ASP A 211 8.81 3.78 -25.75
CA ASP A 211 8.88 4.88 -24.80
C ASP A 211 8.65 4.35 -23.36
N PRO A 212 9.64 4.48 -22.45
CA PRO A 212 9.49 4.06 -21.06
C PRO A 212 8.71 5.07 -20.19
N ALA A 213 8.43 6.29 -20.67
CA ALA A 213 7.82 7.34 -19.86
C ALA A 213 6.43 6.96 -19.30
N PRO A 214 5.49 6.35 -20.06
CA PRO A 214 4.21 5.90 -19.53
C PRO A 214 4.36 4.85 -18.43
N MET A 215 5.22 3.85 -18.64
CA MET A 215 5.46 2.78 -17.65
C MET A 215 6.08 3.33 -16.36
N ASN A 216 7.02 4.27 -16.48
CA ASN A 216 7.66 4.94 -15.34
C ASN A 216 6.66 5.78 -14.54
N ALA A 217 5.77 6.52 -15.20
CA ALA A 217 4.75 7.32 -14.56
C ALA A 217 3.68 6.46 -13.87
N ILE A 218 3.21 5.39 -14.52
CA ILE A 218 2.26 4.43 -13.92
C ILE A 218 2.88 3.74 -12.70
N ALA A 219 4.15 3.34 -12.78
CA ALA A 219 4.86 2.75 -11.64
C ALA A 219 5.11 3.75 -10.50
N ALA A 220 5.29 5.05 -10.80
CA ALA A 220 5.37 6.10 -9.78
C ALA A 220 4.02 6.33 -9.10
N GLU A 221 2.95 6.44 -9.88
CA GLU A 221 1.58 6.59 -9.40
C GLU A 221 1.14 5.41 -8.52
N ALA A 222 1.44 4.17 -8.94
CA ALA A 222 1.15 2.96 -8.16
C ALA A 222 1.89 2.93 -6.82
N ARG A 223 3.14 3.40 -6.75
CA ARG A 223 3.88 3.51 -5.48
C ARG A 223 3.26 4.56 -4.56
N ASP A 224 2.94 5.74 -5.09
CA ASP A 224 2.32 6.82 -4.32
C ASP A 224 0.94 6.42 -3.78
N TYR A 225 0.06 5.91 -4.65
CA TYR A 225 -1.27 5.45 -4.27
C TYR A 225 -1.23 4.31 -3.25
N GLN A 226 -0.30 3.36 -3.41
CA GLN A 226 -0.12 2.26 -2.45
C GLN A 226 0.23 2.77 -1.05
N GLN A 227 1.17 3.71 -0.96
CA GLN A 227 1.65 4.28 0.30
C GLN A 227 0.61 5.18 0.98
N GLN A 228 -0.01 6.09 0.22
CA GLN A 228 -0.90 7.09 0.77
C GLN A 228 -2.34 6.59 0.98
N VAL A 229 -2.85 5.74 0.10
CA VAL A 229 -4.29 5.42 0.03
C VAL A 229 -4.58 3.94 0.30
N ALA A 230 -3.92 3.02 -0.39
CA ALA A 230 -4.22 1.59 -0.25
C ALA A 230 -3.85 1.05 1.15
N ALA A 231 -2.67 1.42 1.67
CA ALA A 231 -2.25 1.07 3.02
C ALA A 231 -3.20 1.66 4.10
N MET A 232 -3.60 2.92 3.94
CA MET A 232 -4.54 3.60 4.84
C MET A 232 -5.90 2.87 4.89
N THR A 233 -6.53 2.64 3.74
CA THR A 233 -7.86 1.98 3.67
C THR A 233 -7.84 0.56 4.28
N TYR A 234 -6.79 -0.22 3.98
CA TYR A 234 -6.59 -1.54 4.58
C TYR A 234 -6.45 -1.44 6.11
N SER A 235 -5.63 -0.51 6.60
CA SER A 235 -5.43 -0.33 8.05
C SER A 235 -6.73 0.06 8.78
N ARG A 236 -7.56 0.91 8.16
CA ARG A 236 -8.85 1.37 8.70
C ARG A 236 -9.87 0.23 8.77
N GLN A 237 -10.00 -0.56 7.71
CA GLN A 237 -10.84 -1.77 7.72
C GLN A 237 -10.36 -2.76 8.79
N ALA A 238 -9.06 -3.03 8.87
CA ALA A 238 -8.50 -3.96 9.85
C ALA A 238 -8.69 -3.49 11.30
N ALA A 239 -8.63 -2.17 11.55
CA ALA A 239 -8.94 -1.58 12.85
C ALA A 239 -10.41 -1.79 13.24
N LEU A 240 -11.35 -1.54 12.32
CA LEU A 240 -12.78 -1.78 12.54
C LEU A 240 -13.09 -3.26 12.78
N VAL A 241 -12.46 -4.18 12.06
CA VAL A 241 -12.60 -5.63 12.33
C VAL A 241 -12.17 -5.96 13.77
N ARG A 242 -11.02 -5.47 14.24
CA ARG A 242 -10.58 -5.66 15.64
C ARG A 242 -11.46 -4.95 16.67
N GLN A 243 -12.15 -3.87 16.29
CA GLN A 243 -13.04 -3.15 17.19
C GLN A 243 -14.29 -3.97 17.60
N PHE A 244 -14.63 -5.03 16.85
CA PHE A 244 -15.70 -5.95 17.24
C PHE A 244 -15.50 -6.51 18.66
N ASP A 245 -14.29 -6.96 18.99
CA ASP A 245 -13.98 -7.52 20.31
C ASP A 245 -14.13 -6.47 21.41
N ALA A 246 -13.73 -5.23 21.12
CA ALA A 246 -13.90 -4.10 22.04
C ALA A 246 -15.39 -3.77 22.29
N ILE A 247 -16.25 -3.84 21.27
CA ILE A 247 -17.71 -3.68 21.41
C ILE A 247 -18.30 -4.78 22.30
N MET A 248 -17.86 -6.02 22.13
CA MET A 248 -18.35 -7.16 22.91
C MET A 248 -17.84 -7.16 24.35
N ALA A 249 -16.67 -6.55 24.60
CA ALA A 249 -16.08 -6.35 25.93
C ALA A 249 -16.67 -5.18 26.73
N VAL A 250 -17.43 -4.26 26.12
CA VAL A 250 -18.14 -3.19 26.86
C VAL A 250 -19.11 -3.83 27.86
N PRO A 251 -19.06 -3.46 29.16
CA PRO A 251 -19.92 -4.06 30.17
C PRO A 251 -21.40 -3.73 29.91
N VAL A 252 -22.27 -4.70 30.18
CA VAL A 252 -23.72 -4.48 30.21
C VAL A 252 -24.13 -4.26 31.67
N SER A 253 -24.65 -3.08 31.98
CA SER A 253 -25.07 -2.69 33.33
C SER A 253 -26.39 -1.94 33.27
N ALA A 254 -27.35 -2.30 34.13
CA ALA A 254 -28.66 -1.65 34.16
C ALA A 254 -28.52 -0.13 34.41
N CYS A 255 -28.84 0.67 33.40
CA CYS A 255 -28.86 2.12 33.52
C CYS A 255 -30.04 2.57 34.39
N GLN A 256 -29.79 3.53 35.29
CA GLN A 256 -30.89 4.31 35.86
C GLN A 256 -31.42 5.25 34.76
N VAL A 257 -32.38 4.76 33.98
CA VAL A 257 -33.19 5.61 33.13
C VAL A 257 -34.02 6.48 34.07
N ALA A 258 -33.59 7.72 34.28
CA ALA A 258 -34.39 8.70 35.00
C ALA A 258 -35.74 8.81 34.27
N ALA A 259 -36.79 8.30 34.90
CA ALA A 259 -38.13 8.36 34.34
C ALA A 259 -38.48 9.84 34.17
N ALA A 260 -38.56 10.30 32.92
CA ALA A 260 -39.00 11.65 32.62
C ALA A 260 -40.41 11.81 33.19
N ALA A 261 -40.53 12.60 34.25
CA ALA A 261 -41.82 12.95 34.82
C ALA A 261 -42.65 13.65 33.73
N LYS A 262 -43.91 13.21 33.60
CA LYS A 262 -44.88 13.78 32.66
C LYS A 262 -45.27 15.21 33.06
#